data_AF-A0A8T2GTV2-F1
#
_entry.id   AF-A0A8T2GTV2-F1
#
_cell.length_a   1.000
_cell.length_b   1.000
_cell.length_c   1.000
_cell.angle_alpha   90.00
_cell.angle_beta   90.00
_cell.angle_gamma   90.00
#
_symmetry.space_group_name_H-M   'P 1'
#
loop_
_entity.id
_entity.type
_entity.pdbx_description
1 polymer ?
#
loop_
_entity_poly.entity_id
_entity_poly.type
_entity_poly.pdbx_seq_one_letter_code
_entity_poly.pdbx_strand_id
1 'polypeptide(L)'
;MSAKKLEGSSAPANRRDPYEVLCVSKDANDQEIKSAYRKLALKYHPDKNANNPDASELFKEVAFSYSILSDPEKRRHYDNAGFEALDADGMDMEIDLSNLGTVNTMFAALFSKLGVPIKTTVSANVLEEAMNGTVTVRPLPIGTSVSGKVEKQCAHFFGVTISEQQAESGVVVRVTSTAQSKFKLLYFEQDSSGGYGLALQEESEKTGKVTSAGMYFLHFQVYRMDTTVNALAAAKDPESAFFKRLEGLQPCEVSELKAGTHIFAVYGDNFFKTASYTIEALCAKTYEDTTEKLKEIEAQILRKRNELRQFETEYRKALARFQEVTNRYTQEKQTVDELLKQRDTIHSTFSVVKTPSGNNLSNGSSSKAQGDESKGDGDSAGEEGGTENRDKSKRKWFNLNLKGSDKKLG
;
A
#
# COMPACT_ATOMS: atom_id res chain seq x y z
N MET A 1 16.06 -44.54 24.38
CA MET A 1 16.30 -43.08 24.47
C MET A 1 15.52 -42.43 23.34
N SER A 2 14.68 -41.44 23.65
CA SER A 2 13.79 -40.82 22.66
C SER A 2 14.39 -39.51 22.15
N ALA A 3 14.65 -39.41 20.84
CA ALA A 3 15.01 -38.16 20.18
C ALA A 3 13.79 -37.68 19.38
N LYS A 4 13.07 -36.69 19.92
CA LYS A 4 11.89 -36.11 19.27
C LYS A 4 12.32 -34.97 18.35
N LYS A 5 12.38 -35.23 17.04
CA LYS A 5 12.64 -34.21 16.03
C LYS A 5 11.38 -33.34 15.90
N LEU A 6 11.48 -32.06 16.21
CA LEU A 6 10.41 -31.09 15.96
C LEU A 6 10.65 -30.39 14.62
N GLU A 7 9.70 -30.58 13.72
CA GLU A 7 9.45 -29.69 12.58
C GLU A 7 8.93 -28.36 13.16
N GLY A 8 9.20 -27.18 12.61
CA GLY A 8 9.19 -26.85 11.18
C GLY A 8 8.04 -25.85 10.95
N SER A 9 8.17 -24.64 11.52
CA SER A 9 7.17 -23.57 11.36
C SER A 9 7.66 -22.54 10.36
N SER A 10 6.88 -22.31 9.29
CA SER A 10 7.17 -21.32 8.26
C SER A 10 6.48 -19.98 8.59
N ALA A 11 7.25 -19.02 9.08
CA ALA A 11 6.87 -17.62 9.23
C ALA A 11 7.65 -16.75 8.20
N PRO A 12 7.19 -15.53 7.86
CA PRO A 12 7.78 -14.74 6.77
C PRO A 12 9.20 -14.23 7.09
N ALA A 13 9.88 -13.73 6.05
CA ALA A 13 11.29 -13.31 6.03
C ALA A 13 11.84 -12.81 7.39
N ASN A 14 12.76 -13.58 7.94
CA ASN A 14 13.29 -13.45 9.30
C ASN A 14 14.01 -12.10 9.50
N ARG A 15 13.33 -11.12 10.12
CA ARG A 15 13.96 -9.86 10.58
C ARG A 15 15.03 -10.23 11.62
N ARG A 16 16.27 -9.75 11.48
CA ARG A 16 17.37 -10.07 12.42
C ARG A 16 17.17 -9.36 13.75
N ASP A 17 17.70 -9.95 14.83
CA ASP A 17 17.62 -9.37 16.18
C ASP A 17 18.34 -7.99 16.20
N PRO A 18 17.71 -6.90 16.70
CA PRO A 18 18.30 -5.56 16.74
C PRO A 18 19.65 -5.49 17.47
N TYR A 19 19.86 -6.31 18.49
CA TYR A 19 21.12 -6.38 19.22
C TYR A 19 22.22 -7.03 18.35
N GLU A 20 21.88 -8.06 17.56
CA GLU A 20 22.79 -8.66 16.58
C GLU A 20 23.13 -7.69 15.45
N VAL A 21 22.15 -6.96 14.91
CA VAL A 21 22.36 -6.01 13.81
C VAL A 21 23.24 -4.84 14.24
N LEU A 22 23.07 -4.34 15.48
CA LEU A 22 23.95 -3.32 16.05
C LEU A 22 25.27 -3.89 16.61
N CYS A 23 25.44 -5.20 16.67
CA CYS A 23 26.58 -5.88 17.29
C CYS A 23 26.81 -5.46 18.77
N VAL A 24 25.75 -5.44 19.58
CA VAL A 24 25.78 -5.07 21.01
C VAL A 24 25.15 -6.17 21.88
N SER A 25 25.46 -6.17 23.19
CA SER A 25 24.82 -7.10 24.14
C SER A 25 23.36 -6.71 24.41
N LYS A 26 22.53 -7.67 24.86
CA LYS A 26 21.19 -7.37 25.37
C LYS A 26 21.22 -6.49 26.63
N ASP A 27 22.30 -6.57 27.40
CA ASP A 27 22.57 -5.72 28.56
C ASP A 27 23.21 -4.35 28.21
N ALA A 28 23.38 -4.03 26.91
CA ALA A 28 24.07 -2.82 26.50
C ALA A 28 23.35 -1.54 26.97
N ASN A 29 24.14 -0.57 27.40
CA ASN A 29 23.61 0.74 27.80
C ASN A 29 23.37 1.66 26.59
N ASP A 30 22.61 2.72 26.79
CA ASP A 30 22.22 3.65 25.72
C ASP A 30 23.41 4.29 25.01
N GLN A 31 24.54 4.49 25.69
CA GLN A 31 25.76 5.02 25.06
C GLN A 31 26.43 3.99 24.15
N GLU A 32 26.41 2.71 24.51
CA GLU A 32 26.96 1.61 23.71
C GLU A 32 26.13 1.40 22.43
N ILE A 33 24.80 1.30 22.58
CA ILE A 33 23.84 1.19 21.46
C ILE A 33 24.04 2.34 20.46
N LYS A 34 24.11 3.58 20.97
CA LYS A 34 24.34 4.81 20.21
C LYS A 34 25.73 4.90 19.58
N SER A 35 26.76 4.37 20.24
CA SER A 35 28.13 4.30 19.72
C SER A 35 28.24 3.28 18.58
N ALA A 36 27.64 2.10 18.75
CA ALA A 36 27.61 1.05 17.75
C ALA A 36 26.81 1.48 16.50
N TYR A 37 25.62 2.04 16.69
CA TYR A 37 24.82 2.64 15.63
C TYR A 37 25.61 3.70 14.83
N ARG A 38 26.29 4.65 15.48
CA ARG A 38 27.13 5.66 14.79
C ARG A 38 28.22 5.04 13.92
N LYS A 39 28.89 3.99 14.41
CA LYS A 39 29.94 3.28 13.65
C LYS A 39 29.36 2.60 12.40
N LEU A 40 28.23 1.92 12.55
CA LEU A 40 27.56 1.20 11.45
C LEU A 40 26.92 2.15 10.44
N ALA A 41 26.26 3.22 10.89
CA ALA A 41 25.72 4.27 10.04
C ALA A 41 26.80 4.97 9.20
N LEU A 42 28.00 5.20 9.75
CA LEU A 42 29.15 5.74 9.00
C LEU A 42 29.77 4.73 8.03
N LYS A 43 29.71 3.43 8.34
CA LYS A 43 30.20 2.33 7.50
C LYS A 43 29.30 2.10 6.28
N TYR A 44 28.00 2.07 6.49
CA TYR A 44 26.98 1.83 5.45
C TYR A 44 26.40 3.12 4.85
N HIS A 45 26.99 4.28 5.15
CA HIS A 45 26.54 5.57 4.63
C HIS A 45 26.49 5.56 3.08
N PRO A 46 25.36 5.89 2.44
CA PRO A 46 25.20 5.71 1.00
C PRO A 46 26.10 6.64 0.18
N ASP A 47 26.48 7.82 0.69
CA ASP A 47 27.45 8.67 -0.03
C ASP A 47 28.87 8.06 -0.08
N LYS A 48 29.21 7.14 0.84
CA LYS A 48 30.45 6.34 0.79
C LYS A 48 30.28 5.02 0.02
N ASN A 49 29.04 4.61 -0.23
CA ASN A 49 28.67 3.30 -0.78
C ASN A 49 27.73 3.43 -2.00
N ALA A 50 27.87 4.50 -2.78
CA ALA A 50 26.92 4.87 -3.84
C ALA A 50 26.73 3.79 -4.92
N ASN A 51 27.71 2.89 -5.07
CA ASN A 51 27.71 1.80 -6.05
C ASN A 51 27.34 0.43 -5.43
N ASN A 52 26.99 0.36 -4.14
CA ASN A 52 26.66 -0.88 -3.44
C ASN A 52 25.19 -0.87 -2.98
N PRO A 53 24.27 -1.59 -3.65
CA PRO A 53 22.86 -1.64 -3.25
C PRO A 53 22.66 -2.30 -1.87
N ASP A 54 23.50 -3.26 -1.49
CA ASP A 54 23.38 -3.97 -0.20
C ASP A 54 23.67 -3.05 0.99
N ALA A 55 24.49 -2.00 0.79
CA ALA A 55 24.74 -1.00 1.82
C ALA A 55 23.49 -0.16 2.15
N SER A 56 22.56 0.04 1.19
CA SER A 56 21.26 0.68 1.46
C SER A 56 20.42 -0.17 2.41
N GLU A 57 20.30 -1.47 2.14
CA GLU A 57 19.47 -2.36 2.97
C GLU A 57 20.08 -2.58 4.35
N LEU A 58 21.41 -2.77 4.44
CA LEU A 58 22.12 -2.82 5.72
C LEU A 58 22.00 -1.51 6.52
N PHE A 59 21.99 -0.35 5.84
CA PHE A 59 21.77 0.94 6.52
C PHE A 59 20.34 1.04 7.08
N LYS A 60 19.32 0.65 6.31
CA LYS A 60 17.92 0.59 6.78
C LYS A 60 17.75 -0.35 7.97
N GLU A 61 18.42 -1.49 7.97
CA GLU A 61 18.31 -2.50 9.03
C GLU A 61 19.02 -2.06 10.32
N VAL A 62 20.22 -1.49 10.22
CA VAL A 62 20.96 -0.86 11.34
C VAL A 62 20.14 0.27 11.96
N ALA A 63 19.51 1.07 11.12
CA ALA A 63 18.65 2.16 11.51
C ALA A 63 17.37 1.71 12.24
N PHE A 64 16.67 0.73 11.67
CA PHE A 64 15.49 0.09 12.27
C PHE A 64 15.80 -0.50 13.65
N SER A 65 16.94 -1.19 13.74
CA SER A 65 17.44 -1.77 14.99
C SER A 65 17.72 -0.71 16.05
N TYR A 66 18.30 0.43 15.65
CA TYR A 66 18.50 1.56 16.55
C TYR A 66 17.17 2.21 16.98
N SER A 67 16.17 2.35 16.10
CA SER A 67 14.85 2.90 16.51
C SER A 67 14.09 2.03 17.51
N ILE A 68 14.36 0.72 17.58
CA ILE A 68 13.81 -0.16 18.61
C ILE A 68 14.61 -0.02 19.92
N LEU A 69 15.95 -0.07 19.84
CA LEU A 69 16.81 -0.16 21.03
C LEU A 69 17.15 1.17 21.71
N SER A 70 16.91 2.32 21.05
CA SER A 70 17.18 3.65 21.61
C SER A 70 16.01 4.27 22.36
N ASP A 71 14.82 3.70 22.23
CA ASP A 71 13.61 4.08 22.95
C ASP A 71 13.38 3.06 24.09
N PRO A 72 13.37 3.47 25.37
CA PRO A 72 13.22 2.55 26.50
C PRO A 72 11.89 1.77 26.50
N GLU A 73 10.82 2.33 25.96
CA GLU A 73 9.53 1.65 25.85
C GLU A 73 9.59 0.61 24.73
N LYS A 74 10.03 1.00 23.52
CA LYS A 74 10.12 0.07 22.37
C LYS A 74 11.09 -1.08 22.63
N ARG A 75 12.21 -0.81 23.30
CA ARG A 75 13.14 -1.83 23.78
C ARG A 75 12.46 -2.80 24.74
N ARG A 76 11.74 -2.30 25.75
CA ARG A 76 10.96 -3.13 26.70
C ARG A 76 9.90 -3.99 26.00
N HIS A 77 9.19 -3.45 25.01
CA HIS A 77 8.19 -4.21 24.24
C HIS A 77 8.85 -5.31 23.38
N TYR A 78 9.97 -4.99 22.73
CA TYR A 78 10.76 -5.96 21.97
C TYR A 78 11.37 -7.07 22.86
N ASP A 79 11.94 -6.72 24.00
CA ASP A 79 12.56 -7.68 24.93
C ASP A 79 11.52 -8.66 25.52
N ASN A 80 10.27 -8.21 25.70
CA ASN A 80 9.19 -9.02 26.27
C ASN A 80 8.54 -9.99 25.26
N ALA A 81 8.39 -9.60 23.99
CA ALA A 81 7.55 -10.31 23.03
C ALA A 81 8.06 -10.28 21.56
N GLY A 82 9.30 -9.83 21.34
CA GLY A 82 9.93 -9.81 20.02
C GLY A 82 9.25 -8.86 19.04
N PHE A 83 9.34 -9.17 17.74
CA PHE A 83 8.76 -8.35 16.68
C PHE A 83 7.23 -8.37 16.65
N GLU A 84 6.58 -9.42 17.16
CA GLU A 84 5.12 -9.54 17.12
C GLU A 84 4.42 -8.46 17.95
N ALA A 85 5.00 -8.02 19.07
CA ALA A 85 4.46 -6.93 19.87
C ALA A 85 4.66 -5.53 19.24
N LEU A 86 5.65 -5.36 18.36
CA LEU A 86 5.85 -4.11 17.62
C LEU A 86 4.85 -3.98 16.46
N ASP A 87 4.54 -5.11 15.78
CA ASP A 87 3.56 -5.13 14.69
C ASP A 87 2.09 -5.12 15.20
N ALA A 88 1.81 -5.63 16.41
CA ALA A 88 0.44 -5.76 16.94
C ALA A 88 -0.17 -4.45 17.49
N ASP A 89 0.65 -3.53 17.99
CA ASP A 89 0.18 -2.35 18.74
C ASP A 89 -0.01 -1.10 17.85
N GLY A 90 0.03 -1.27 16.52
CA GLY A 90 -0.07 -0.15 15.57
C GLY A 90 1.05 0.88 15.72
N MET A 91 2.16 0.49 16.38
CA MET A 91 3.34 1.32 16.64
C MET A 91 4.14 1.53 15.34
N ASP A 92 3.56 2.36 14.48
CA ASP A 92 4.24 3.01 13.36
C ASP A 92 5.65 3.45 13.79
N MET A 93 6.57 3.46 12.82
CA MET A 93 7.96 3.88 12.94
C MET A 93 8.11 5.37 13.32
N GLU A 94 7.70 5.71 14.54
CA GLU A 94 7.84 7.00 15.17
C GLU A 94 9.23 7.09 15.77
N ILE A 95 10.11 7.83 15.09
CA ILE A 95 11.46 8.08 15.56
C ILE A 95 11.43 9.45 16.21
N ASP A 96 11.46 9.50 17.54
CA ASP A 96 11.64 10.78 18.24
C ASP A 96 13.07 11.28 18.00
N LEU A 97 13.17 12.23 17.08
CA LEU A 97 14.44 12.81 16.65
C LEU A 97 14.83 14.05 17.45
N SER A 98 14.03 14.48 18.43
CA SER A 98 14.23 15.69 19.23
C SER A 98 15.56 15.68 20.00
N ASN A 99 15.94 14.51 20.54
CA ASN A 99 17.01 14.38 21.53
C ASN A 99 18.44 14.14 20.96
N LEU A 100 18.67 14.18 19.64
CA LEU A 100 20.01 13.85 19.08
C LEU A 100 20.50 14.60 17.82
N GLY A 101 20.33 15.92 17.77
CA GLY A 101 21.21 16.85 17.04
C GLY A 101 21.59 16.50 15.58
N THR A 102 22.85 16.75 15.20
CA THR A 102 23.33 16.70 13.80
C THR A 102 23.28 15.31 13.15
N VAL A 103 23.40 14.25 13.95
CA VAL A 103 23.40 12.86 13.44
C VAL A 103 21.99 12.45 12.99
N ASN A 104 20.96 12.87 13.74
CA ASN A 104 19.55 12.66 13.40
C ASN A 104 19.14 13.37 12.11
N THR A 105 19.71 14.55 11.85
CA THR A 105 19.46 15.25 10.59
C THR A 105 20.03 14.41 9.43
N MET A 106 21.32 14.07 9.45
CA MET A 106 21.95 13.24 8.40
C MET A 106 21.16 11.95 8.15
N PHE A 107 20.81 11.23 9.20
CA PHE A 107 19.99 10.03 9.16
C PHE A 107 18.68 10.21 8.38
N ALA A 108 17.93 11.27 8.68
CA ALA A 108 16.64 11.50 8.05
C ALA A 108 16.74 11.94 6.58
N ALA A 109 17.82 12.65 6.18
CA ALA A 109 18.11 12.88 4.76
C ALA A 109 18.30 11.56 4.01
N LEU A 110 18.95 10.58 4.65
CA LEU A 110 19.16 9.27 4.04
C LEU A 110 17.86 8.47 3.97
N PHE A 111 17.06 8.42 5.04
CA PHE A 111 15.75 7.76 5.02
C PHE A 111 14.81 8.37 3.97
N SER A 112 14.75 9.70 3.89
CA SER A 112 14.01 10.40 2.84
C SER A 112 14.55 10.16 1.43
N LYS A 113 15.86 9.93 1.25
CA LYS A 113 16.50 9.57 -0.03
C LYS A 113 16.27 8.10 -0.41
N LEU A 114 16.06 7.23 0.58
CA LEU A 114 15.75 5.80 0.44
C LEU A 114 14.24 5.51 0.37
N GLY A 115 13.39 6.54 0.39
CA GLY A 115 11.94 6.41 0.26
C GLY A 115 11.22 5.85 1.49
N VAL A 116 11.89 5.78 2.65
CA VAL A 116 11.26 5.32 3.90
C VAL A 116 10.53 6.50 4.55
N PRO A 117 9.21 6.40 4.81
CA PRO A 117 8.49 7.45 5.52
C PRO A 117 8.97 7.51 6.97
N ILE A 118 9.36 8.70 7.41
CA ILE A 118 9.65 9.00 8.83
C ILE A 118 8.46 9.79 9.34
N LYS A 119 7.68 9.20 10.26
CA LYS A 119 6.60 9.89 10.96
C LYS A 119 7.24 10.88 11.94
N THR A 120 7.02 12.16 11.74
CA THR A 120 7.56 13.22 12.60
C THR A 120 6.56 13.66 13.64
N THR A 121 7.03 14.23 14.75
CA THR A 121 6.21 14.89 15.77
C THR A 121 6.34 16.42 15.68
N VAL A 122 5.36 17.13 16.24
CA VAL A 122 5.46 18.58 16.49
C VAL A 122 6.42 18.78 17.66
N SER A 123 7.33 19.76 17.58
CA SER A 123 8.32 20.03 18.62
C SER A 123 7.66 20.44 19.94
N ALA A 124 8.18 19.91 21.07
CA ALA A 124 7.68 20.22 22.42
C ALA A 124 7.66 21.74 22.67
N ASN A 125 8.71 22.47 22.29
CA ASN A 125 8.79 23.92 22.40
C ASN A 125 7.60 24.65 21.74
N VAL A 126 7.18 24.23 20.55
CA VAL A 126 6.03 24.86 19.85
C VAL A 126 4.72 24.57 20.59
N LEU A 127 4.59 23.39 21.18
CA LEU A 127 3.41 23.02 21.98
C LEU A 127 3.40 23.77 23.32
N GLU A 128 4.55 23.92 23.98
CA GLU A 128 4.70 24.72 25.21
C GLU A 128 4.46 26.21 24.97
N GLU A 129 4.99 26.79 23.90
CA GLU A 129 4.71 28.19 23.53
C GLU A 129 3.22 28.41 23.23
N ALA A 130 2.57 27.47 22.55
CA ALA A 130 1.14 27.52 22.27
C ALA A 130 0.31 27.39 23.55
N MET A 131 0.63 26.42 24.42
CA MET A 131 -0.03 26.18 25.70
C MET A 131 0.17 27.35 26.69
N ASN A 132 1.30 28.06 26.63
CA ASN A 132 1.53 29.26 27.43
C ASN A 132 0.96 30.54 26.79
N GLY A 133 0.35 30.46 25.60
CA GLY A 133 -0.22 31.60 24.88
C GLY A 133 0.82 32.61 24.37
N THR A 134 2.11 32.27 24.34
CA THR A 134 3.21 33.18 23.96
C THR A 134 3.42 33.29 22.44
N VAL A 135 2.66 32.54 21.65
CA VAL A 135 2.76 32.50 20.18
C VAL A 135 2.21 33.75 19.50
N THR A 136 2.88 34.19 18.43
CA THR A 136 2.39 35.32 17.61
C THR A 136 1.35 34.83 16.60
N VAL A 137 0.07 35.07 16.88
CA VAL A 137 -1.05 34.77 15.98
C VAL A 137 -1.23 35.89 14.95
N ARG A 138 -1.20 35.55 13.66
CA ARG A 138 -1.48 36.49 12.55
C ARG A 138 -2.93 36.37 12.08
N PRO A 139 -3.65 37.45 11.73
CA PRO A 139 -5.00 37.31 11.19
C PRO A 139 -4.99 36.63 9.82
N LEU A 140 -5.91 35.68 9.60
CA LEU A 140 -6.19 35.07 8.31
C LEU A 140 -7.70 35.19 8.01
N PRO A 141 -8.15 36.31 7.42
CA PRO A 141 -9.55 36.51 7.06
C PRO A 141 -10.03 35.46 6.04
N ILE A 142 -11.28 34.99 6.21
CA ILE A 142 -11.94 34.10 5.25
C ILE A 142 -11.94 34.74 3.85
N GLY A 143 -11.58 33.95 2.83
CA GLY A 143 -11.45 34.39 1.44
C GLY A 143 -10.07 34.97 1.07
N THR A 144 -9.13 35.02 2.02
CA THR A 144 -7.75 35.48 1.78
C THR A 144 -6.74 34.35 1.84
N SER A 145 -5.56 34.59 1.25
CA SER A 145 -4.41 33.69 1.35
C SER A 145 -3.16 34.43 1.79
N VAL A 146 -2.30 33.75 2.56
CA VAL A 146 -1.04 34.28 3.08
C VAL A 146 0.09 33.31 2.72
N SER A 147 1.07 33.80 1.98
CA SER A 147 2.29 33.07 1.66
C SER A 147 3.38 33.33 2.70
N GLY A 148 4.13 32.30 3.07
CA GLY A 148 5.17 32.39 4.09
C GLY A 148 6.28 31.36 3.91
N LYS A 149 7.29 31.50 4.77
CA LYS A 149 8.39 30.55 4.93
C LYS A 149 8.57 30.29 6.42
N VAL A 150 8.29 29.07 6.87
CA VAL A 150 8.45 28.67 8.26
C VAL A 150 9.73 27.84 8.41
N GLU A 151 10.50 28.12 9.45
CA GLU A 151 11.73 27.37 9.73
C GLU A 151 11.42 25.96 10.23
N LYS A 152 12.43 25.07 10.17
CA LYS A 152 12.34 23.70 10.71
C LYS A 152 11.96 23.77 12.20
N GLN A 153 11.09 22.87 12.66
CA GLN A 153 10.67 22.79 14.06
C GLN A 153 9.96 24.03 14.63
N CYS A 154 9.61 25.00 13.77
CA CYS A 154 8.87 26.21 14.12
C CYS A 154 7.46 26.15 13.54
N ALA A 155 6.55 26.98 14.08
CA ALA A 155 5.20 27.15 13.55
C ALA A 155 4.87 28.63 13.31
N HIS A 156 4.10 28.91 12.26
CA HIS A 156 3.45 30.20 12.07
C HIS A 156 1.95 30.06 12.37
N PHE A 157 1.48 30.79 13.38
CA PHE A 157 0.10 30.74 13.85
C PHE A 157 -0.80 31.76 13.14
N PHE A 158 -2.04 31.35 12.90
CA PHE A 158 -3.05 32.06 12.13
C PHE A 158 -4.40 32.02 12.84
N GLY A 159 -4.96 33.19 13.11
CA GLY A 159 -6.30 33.35 13.68
C GLY A 159 -7.33 33.55 12.56
N VAL A 160 -8.22 32.58 12.40
CA VAL A 160 -9.33 32.63 11.44
C VAL A 160 -10.60 32.99 12.20
N THR A 161 -11.12 34.20 11.98
CA THR A 161 -12.39 34.64 12.56
C THR A 161 -13.55 34.27 11.64
N ILE A 162 -14.53 33.56 12.19
CA ILE A 162 -15.67 32.95 11.50
C ILE A 162 -16.96 33.59 12.04
N SER A 163 -17.84 34.06 11.15
CA SER A 163 -19.18 34.53 11.52
C SER A 163 -20.19 33.38 11.63
N GLU A 164 -21.35 33.60 12.25
CA GLU A 164 -22.41 32.57 12.36
C GLU A 164 -22.80 31.97 11.00
N GLN A 165 -23.00 32.80 9.97
CA GLN A 165 -23.31 32.33 8.61
C GLN A 165 -22.17 31.52 7.96
N GLN A 166 -20.91 31.82 8.31
CA GLN A 166 -19.75 31.08 7.83
C GLN A 166 -19.57 29.77 8.60
N ALA A 167 -19.88 29.77 9.90
CA ALA A 167 -19.98 28.57 10.72
C ALA A 167 -21.03 27.65 10.09
N GLU A 168 -22.30 28.06 9.98
CA GLU A 168 -23.38 27.26 9.34
C GLU A 168 -23.01 26.73 7.94
N SER A 169 -22.29 27.51 7.13
CA SER A 169 -21.85 27.09 5.80
C SER A 169 -20.72 26.03 5.83
N GLY A 170 -19.93 25.99 6.89
CA GLY A 170 -18.67 25.25 7.00
C GLY A 170 -17.46 26.03 6.49
N VAL A 171 -16.27 25.64 6.98
CA VAL A 171 -14.98 26.30 6.67
C VAL A 171 -13.93 25.27 6.26
N VAL A 172 -13.15 25.63 5.23
CA VAL A 172 -12.01 24.84 4.75
C VAL A 172 -10.73 25.66 4.98
N VAL A 173 -9.76 25.09 5.68
CA VAL A 173 -8.41 25.66 5.82
C VAL A 173 -7.45 24.78 5.06
N ARG A 174 -6.76 25.34 4.06
CA ARG A 174 -5.83 24.61 3.20
C ARG A 174 -4.46 25.27 3.20
N VAL A 175 -3.42 24.46 3.17
CA VAL A 175 -2.03 24.88 2.98
C VAL A 175 -1.50 24.20 1.74
N THR A 176 -0.81 24.94 0.87
CA THR A 176 -0.16 24.39 -0.33
C THR A 176 1.29 24.86 -0.43
N SER A 177 2.13 24.11 -1.14
CA SER A 177 3.50 24.50 -1.49
C SER A 177 3.86 24.07 -2.91
N THR A 178 4.08 25.06 -3.77
CA THR A 178 4.65 24.87 -5.12
C THR A 178 6.14 24.50 -5.07
N ALA A 179 6.80 24.71 -3.93
CA ALA A 179 8.16 24.27 -3.67
C ALA A 179 8.25 22.80 -3.18
N GLN A 180 7.12 22.07 -3.15
CA GLN A 180 7.02 20.70 -2.62
C GLN A 180 7.57 20.57 -1.20
N SER A 181 7.40 21.61 -0.37
CA SER A 181 7.87 21.60 1.02
C SER A 181 7.06 20.59 1.84
N LYS A 182 7.72 19.88 2.77
CA LYS A 182 7.02 19.17 3.83
C LYS A 182 6.61 20.13 4.94
N PHE A 183 5.40 20.00 5.44
CA PHE A 183 4.86 20.78 6.55
C PHE A 183 3.70 20.00 7.20
N LYS A 184 3.20 20.52 8.33
CA LYS A 184 1.92 20.10 8.90
C LYS A 184 0.98 21.28 9.01
N LEU A 185 -0.30 21.04 8.77
CA LEU A 185 -1.37 21.94 9.19
C LEU A 185 -1.85 21.47 10.57
N LEU A 186 -1.87 22.40 11.53
CA LEU A 186 -2.29 22.16 12.91
C LEU A 186 -3.52 23.01 13.22
N TYR A 187 -4.43 22.49 14.04
CA TYR A 187 -5.55 23.22 14.62
C TYR A 187 -5.48 23.12 16.14
N PHE A 188 -5.65 24.24 16.81
CA PHE A 188 -5.60 24.35 18.26
C PHE A 188 -6.92 24.88 18.82
N GLU A 189 -7.35 24.29 19.93
CA GLU A 189 -8.45 24.81 20.75
C GLU A 189 -7.91 25.68 21.88
N GLN A 190 -8.68 26.69 22.26
CA GLN A 190 -8.31 27.57 23.37
C GLN A 190 -8.61 26.87 24.70
N ASP A 191 -7.60 26.77 25.56
CA ASP A 191 -7.76 26.24 26.92
C ASP A 191 -8.27 27.34 27.87
N SER A 192 -8.91 26.87 28.96
CA SER A 192 -9.31 27.63 30.14
C SER A 192 -8.22 28.52 30.75
N SER A 193 -6.93 28.15 30.61
CA SER A 193 -5.77 28.96 31.01
C SER A 193 -5.50 30.19 30.12
N GLY A 194 -6.17 30.29 28.97
CA GLY A 194 -5.92 31.29 27.93
C GLY A 194 -4.90 30.85 26.87
N GLY A 195 -4.26 29.69 27.05
CA GLY A 195 -3.37 29.06 26.09
C GLY A 195 -4.08 28.28 24.98
N TYR A 196 -3.31 27.56 24.17
CA TYR A 196 -3.79 26.79 23.03
C TYR A 196 -3.33 25.32 23.09
N GLY A 197 -4.28 24.38 23.17
CA GLY A 197 -4.02 22.94 23.11
C GLY A 197 -4.16 22.41 21.68
N LEU A 198 -3.24 21.54 21.24
CA LEU A 198 -3.31 20.93 19.91
C LEU A 198 -4.49 19.95 19.84
N ALA A 199 -5.44 20.19 18.93
CA ALA A 199 -6.64 19.37 18.77
C ALA A 199 -6.58 18.49 17.51
N LEU A 200 -6.13 19.02 16.37
CA LEU A 200 -5.98 18.25 15.12
C LEU A 200 -4.64 18.54 14.44
N GLN A 201 -4.11 17.55 13.72
CA GLN A 201 -2.95 17.70 12.83
C GLN A 201 -3.18 16.93 11.53
N GLU A 202 -2.73 17.50 10.40
CA GLU A 202 -2.72 16.88 9.08
C GLU A 202 -1.32 17.08 8.44
N GLU A 203 -0.71 16.01 7.92
CA GLU A 203 0.61 16.07 7.24
C GLU A 203 0.44 16.48 5.77
N SER A 204 1.43 17.21 5.22
CA SER A 204 1.43 17.57 3.80
C SER A 204 1.64 16.36 2.89
N GLU A 205 0.63 16.02 2.10
CA GLU A 205 0.74 15.02 1.03
C GLU A 205 1.32 15.63 -0.25
N LYS A 206 1.95 14.80 -1.10
CA LYS A 206 2.53 15.24 -2.38
C LYS A 206 1.67 14.80 -3.57
N THR A 207 1.08 15.78 -4.26
CA THR A 207 0.29 15.53 -5.47
C THR A 207 0.94 16.22 -6.68
N GLY A 208 1.62 15.43 -7.51
CA GLY A 208 2.31 15.93 -8.71
C GLY A 208 3.41 16.94 -8.38
N LYS A 209 3.20 18.21 -8.76
CA LYS A 209 4.16 19.32 -8.55
C LYS A 209 3.92 20.16 -7.29
N VAL A 210 2.91 19.83 -6.47
CA VAL A 210 2.53 20.57 -5.27
C VAL A 210 2.52 19.64 -4.06
N THR A 211 2.79 20.15 -2.86
CA THR A 211 2.40 19.48 -1.61
C THR A 211 1.26 20.25 -0.94
N SER A 212 0.34 19.55 -0.28
CA SER A 212 -0.86 20.14 0.33
C SER A 212 -1.30 19.40 1.59
N ALA A 213 -1.81 20.15 2.57
CA ALA A 213 -2.61 19.63 3.68
C ALA A 213 -3.90 20.45 3.76
N GLY A 214 -4.99 19.86 4.24
CA GLY A 214 -6.27 20.54 4.36
C GLY A 214 -7.11 19.99 5.52
N MET A 215 -7.74 20.90 6.26
CA MET A 215 -8.74 20.60 7.27
C MET A 215 -10.09 21.12 6.80
N TYR A 216 -11.12 20.28 6.95
CA TYR A 216 -12.43 20.46 6.33
C TYR A 216 -13.50 20.39 7.42
N PHE A 217 -13.97 21.55 7.88
CA PHE A 217 -14.98 21.67 8.91
C PHE A 217 -16.34 21.89 8.26
N LEU A 218 -16.95 20.80 7.81
CA LEU A 218 -18.10 20.81 6.89
C LEU A 218 -19.32 20.21 7.58
N HIS A 219 -20.49 20.85 7.44
CA HIS A 219 -21.77 20.42 8.06
C HIS A 219 -22.41 19.23 7.33
N PHE A 220 -21.61 18.31 6.81
CA PHE A 220 -22.06 17.08 6.19
C PHE A 220 -21.01 15.98 6.29
N GLN A 221 -21.49 14.74 6.29
CA GLN A 221 -20.63 13.56 6.31
C GLN A 221 -19.78 13.47 5.04
N VAL A 222 -18.46 13.62 5.19
CA VAL A 222 -17.45 13.30 4.15
C VAL A 222 -16.97 11.87 4.36
N TYR A 223 -16.56 11.18 3.30
CA TYR A 223 -15.94 9.85 3.40
C TYR A 223 -14.48 9.85 2.95
N ARG A 224 -13.61 9.18 3.72
CA ARG A 224 -12.20 8.93 3.35
C ARG A 224 -12.04 7.47 2.96
N MET A 225 -11.26 7.21 1.92
CA MET A 225 -11.00 5.86 1.43
C MET A 225 -9.69 5.33 2.01
N ASP A 226 -9.77 4.39 2.95
CA ASP A 226 -8.61 3.63 3.40
C ASP A 226 -8.15 2.67 2.30
N THR A 227 -6.95 2.89 1.80
CA THR A 227 -6.34 2.08 0.73
C THR A 227 -5.59 0.85 1.25
N THR A 228 -5.29 0.78 2.56
CA THR A 228 -4.56 -0.34 3.18
C THR A 228 -5.38 -1.62 3.17
N VAL A 229 -6.68 -1.51 3.48
CA VAL A 229 -7.69 -2.59 3.43
C VAL A 229 -7.70 -3.27 2.06
N ASN A 230 -7.59 -2.49 0.98
CA ASN A 230 -7.59 -2.99 -0.39
C ASN A 230 -6.26 -3.67 -0.78
N ALA A 231 -5.13 -3.16 -0.31
CA ALA A 231 -3.81 -3.72 -0.61
C ALA A 231 -3.62 -5.13 -0.01
N LEU A 232 -4.06 -5.33 1.24
CA LEU A 232 -3.97 -6.62 1.93
C LEU A 232 -4.90 -7.68 1.33
N ALA A 233 -6.08 -7.28 0.83
CA ALA A 233 -7.00 -8.18 0.13
C ALA A 233 -6.45 -8.65 -1.22
N ALA A 234 -5.87 -7.74 -2.01
CA ALA A 234 -5.34 -8.01 -3.35
C ALA A 234 -4.19 -9.02 -3.39
N ALA A 235 -3.40 -9.13 -2.32
CA ALA A 235 -2.25 -10.03 -2.26
C ALA A 235 -2.62 -11.52 -2.09
N LYS A 236 -3.85 -11.85 -1.69
CA LYS A 236 -4.29 -13.25 -1.42
C LYS A 236 -5.31 -13.77 -2.41
N ASP A 237 -6.21 -12.93 -2.90
CA ASP A 237 -7.24 -13.31 -3.86
C ASP A 237 -7.71 -12.09 -4.69
N PRO A 238 -7.41 -12.05 -6.01
CA PRO A 238 -7.86 -10.98 -6.91
C PRO A 238 -9.39 -10.83 -6.99
N GLU A 239 -10.17 -11.91 -6.81
CA GLU A 239 -11.63 -11.87 -6.88
C GLU A 239 -12.21 -11.25 -5.61
N SER A 240 -11.79 -11.68 -4.42
CA SER A 240 -12.15 -11.02 -3.16
C SER A 240 -11.71 -9.55 -3.11
N ALA A 241 -10.61 -9.17 -3.77
CA ALA A 241 -10.17 -7.78 -3.82
C ALA A 241 -11.12 -6.86 -4.60
N PHE A 242 -11.81 -7.36 -5.62
CA PHE A 242 -12.84 -6.60 -6.33
C PHE A 242 -14.04 -6.30 -5.42
N PHE A 243 -14.57 -7.30 -4.72
CA PHE A 243 -15.72 -7.15 -3.83
C PHE A 243 -15.42 -6.26 -2.61
N LYS A 244 -14.19 -6.36 -2.07
CA LYS A 244 -13.75 -5.55 -0.93
C LYS A 244 -13.36 -4.11 -1.27
N ARG A 245 -13.27 -3.76 -2.56
CA ARG A 245 -12.72 -2.49 -3.05
C ARG A 245 -13.34 -1.23 -2.43
N LEU A 246 -14.60 -1.29 -1.99
CA LEU A 246 -15.35 -0.18 -1.37
C LEU A 246 -15.52 -0.31 0.15
N GLU A 247 -14.94 -1.33 0.80
CA GLU A 247 -15.08 -1.53 2.25
C GLU A 247 -14.20 -0.60 3.07
N GLY A 248 -13.06 -0.15 2.52
CA GLY A 248 -12.24 0.91 3.11
C GLY A 248 -12.88 2.31 3.08
N LEU A 249 -14.07 2.49 2.51
CA LEU A 249 -14.76 3.77 2.53
C LEU A 249 -15.41 4.01 3.90
N GLN A 250 -14.76 4.85 4.72
CA GLN A 250 -15.17 5.15 6.09
C GLN A 250 -15.67 6.60 6.21
N PRO A 251 -16.71 6.86 7.04
CA PRO A 251 -17.10 8.22 7.37
C PRO A 251 -15.97 8.91 8.15
N CYS A 252 -15.61 10.13 7.77
CA CYS A 252 -14.75 10.99 8.58
C CYS A 252 -15.51 11.49 9.82
N GLU A 253 -14.80 11.79 10.91
CA GLU A 253 -15.41 12.56 11.99
C GLU A 253 -15.73 13.98 11.49
N VAL A 254 -16.97 14.40 11.72
CA VAL A 254 -17.43 15.74 11.35
C VAL A 254 -17.03 16.69 12.48
N SER A 255 -15.98 17.46 12.25
CA SER A 255 -15.60 18.57 13.14
C SER A 255 -16.29 19.85 12.69
N GLU A 256 -17.03 20.50 13.56
CA GLU A 256 -17.71 21.78 13.30
C GLU A 256 -16.96 22.92 14.01
N LEU A 257 -16.83 24.08 13.35
CA LEU A 257 -16.33 25.30 13.97
C LEU A 257 -17.49 26.24 14.27
N LYS A 258 -17.51 26.81 15.47
CA LYS A 258 -18.51 27.78 15.90
C LYS A 258 -18.15 29.17 15.36
N ALA A 259 -19.06 30.13 15.52
CA ALA A 259 -18.71 31.54 15.36
C ALA A 259 -17.68 31.93 16.42
N GLY A 260 -16.59 32.59 16.01
CA GLY A 260 -15.45 32.89 16.89
C GLY A 260 -14.13 32.95 16.14
N THR A 261 -13.03 33.06 16.88
CA THR A 261 -11.66 33.02 16.33
C THR A 261 -11.03 31.67 16.60
N HIS A 262 -10.63 30.97 15.53
CA HIS A 262 -10.04 29.64 15.56
C HIS A 262 -8.57 29.71 15.20
N ILE A 263 -7.73 28.95 15.92
CA ILE A 263 -6.27 29.02 15.79
C ILE A 263 -5.75 27.85 14.96
N PHE A 264 -5.12 28.18 13.85
CA PHE A 264 -4.41 27.25 12.98
C PHE A 264 -2.91 27.54 13.01
N ALA A 265 -2.09 26.57 12.68
CA ALA A 265 -0.67 26.82 12.44
C ALA A 265 -0.12 26.01 11.27
N VAL A 266 0.86 26.60 10.56
CA VAL A 266 1.69 25.88 9.61
C VAL A 266 3.02 25.57 10.28
N TYR A 267 3.28 24.29 10.54
CA TYR A 267 4.50 23.79 11.17
C TYR A 267 5.50 23.32 10.11
N GLY A 268 6.75 23.80 10.22
CA GLY A 268 7.85 23.39 9.34
C GLY A 268 8.42 22.04 9.75
N ASP A 269 8.21 21.02 8.90
CA ASP A 269 8.62 19.65 9.21
C ASP A 269 10.15 19.50 9.38
N ASN A 270 10.56 18.47 10.12
CA ASN A 270 11.81 18.41 10.88
C ASN A 270 13.11 18.30 10.04
N PHE A 271 13.05 18.37 8.71
CA PHE A 271 14.15 17.98 7.83
C PHE A 271 14.72 19.11 6.94
N PHE A 272 15.78 19.73 7.47
CA PHE A 272 16.79 20.58 6.84
C PHE A 272 16.36 21.89 6.18
N LYS A 273 15.17 21.99 5.62
CA LYS A 273 14.78 23.11 4.76
C LYS A 273 13.60 23.88 5.34
N THR A 274 13.69 25.20 5.27
CA THR A 274 12.56 26.11 5.50
C THR A 274 11.40 25.73 4.60
N ALA A 275 10.23 25.43 5.18
CA ALA A 275 9.05 25.08 4.43
C ALA A 275 8.41 26.36 3.85
N SER A 276 8.37 26.47 2.53
CA SER A 276 7.64 27.55 1.85
C SER A 276 6.20 27.12 1.64
N TYR A 277 5.23 27.97 1.98
CA TYR A 277 3.81 27.60 1.95
C TYR A 277 2.92 28.79 1.59
N THR A 278 1.68 28.49 1.20
CA THR A 278 0.56 29.42 1.10
C THR A 278 -0.61 28.82 1.87
N ILE A 279 -1.06 29.48 2.93
CA ILE A 279 -2.27 29.11 3.69
C ILE A 279 -3.45 29.96 3.21
N GLU A 280 -4.64 29.36 3.14
CA GLU A 280 -5.90 30.03 2.86
C GLU A 280 -7.01 29.47 3.76
N ALA A 281 -7.98 30.30 4.11
CA ALA A 281 -9.19 29.90 4.83
C ALA A 281 -10.41 30.34 4.01
N LEU A 282 -11.33 29.41 3.74
CA LEU A 282 -12.40 29.58 2.76
C LEU A 282 -13.74 29.15 3.37
N CYS A 283 -14.80 29.92 3.10
CA CYS A 283 -16.17 29.53 3.45
C CYS A 283 -16.65 28.48 2.44
N ALA A 284 -17.14 27.33 2.91
CA ALA A 284 -17.52 26.22 2.03
C ALA A 284 -18.73 26.52 1.13
N LYS A 285 -19.46 27.63 1.37
CA LYS A 285 -20.48 28.17 0.46
C LYS A 285 -19.94 28.46 -0.95
N THR A 286 -18.66 28.76 -1.12
CA THR A 286 -18.06 28.91 -2.48
C THR A 286 -17.98 27.59 -3.26
N TYR A 287 -18.27 26.46 -2.60
CA TYR A 287 -18.20 25.10 -3.13
C TYR A 287 -19.56 24.38 -3.13
N GLU A 288 -20.69 25.10 -3.02
CA GLU A 288 -22.04 24.54 -2.90
C GLU A 288 -22.37 23.55 -4.05
N ASP A 289 -22.27 23.98 -5.31
CA ASP A 289 -22.41 23.13 -6.51
C ASP A 289 -21.54 21.85 -6.49
N THR A 290 -20.30 21.96 -6.00
CA THR A 290 -19.37 20.83 -5.92
C THR A 290 -19.64 19.94 -4.72
N THR A 291 -20.22 20.49 -3.66
CA THR A 291 -20.63 19.79 -2.44
C THR A 291 -21.84 18.91 -2.71
N GLU A 292 -22.84 19.40 -3.44
CA GLU A 292 -23.99 18.58 -3.86
C GLU A 292 -23.56 17.41 -4.74
N LYS A 293 -22.68 17.68 -5.72
CA LYS A 293 -22.11 16.63 -6.60
C LYS A 293 -21.30 15.61 -5.82
N LEU A 294 -20.52 16.03 -4.81
CA LEU A 294 -19.79 15.12 -3.94
C LEU A 294 -20.74 14.22 -3.15
N LYS A 295 -21.75 14.80 -2.48
CA LYS A 295 -22.80 14.07 -1.74
C LYS A 295 -23.52 13.05 -2.64
N GLU A 296 -23.85 13.43 -3.88
CA GLU A 296 -24.49 12.53 -4.84
C GLU A 296 -23.57 11.36 -5.20
N ILE A 297 -22.30 11.63 -5.54
CA ILE A 297 -21.32 10.61 -5.90
C ILE A 297 -21.04 9.67 -4.72
N GLU A 298 -20.84 10.18 -3.51
CA GLU A 298 -20.65 9.36 -2.30
C GLU A 298 -21.88 8.49 -2.02
N ALA A 299 -23.10 9.03 -2.17
CA ALA A 299 -24.33 8.24 -2.06
C ALA A 299 -24.42 7.14 -3.13
N GLN A 300 -23.99 7.40 -4.37
CA GLN A 300 -23.90 6.38 -5.42
C GLN A 300 -22.86 5.29 -5.08
N ILE A 301 -21.69 5.67 -4.54
CA ILE A 301 -20.65 4.71 -4.12
C ILE A 301 -21.16 3.84 -2.95
N LEU A 302 -21.84 4.41 -1.96
CA LEU A 302 -22.43 3.67 -0.84
C LEU A 302 -23.52 2.68 -1.30
N ARG A 303 -24.36 3.07 -2.27
CA ARG A 303 -25.30 2.14 -2.92
C ARG A 303 -24.55 1.00 -3.61
N LYS A 304 -23.53 1.31 -4.42
CA LYS A 304 -22.71 0.30 -5.10
C LYS A 304 -21.95 -0.62 -4.15
N ARG A 305 -21.52 -0.15 -2.97
CA ARG A 305 -20.95 -1.01 -1.91
C ARG A 305 -21.94 -2.06 -1.42
N ASN A 306 -23.21 -1.68 -1.24
CA ASN A 306 -24.25 -2.61 -0.80
C ASN A 306 -24.64 -3.59 -1.92
N GLU A 307 -24.74 -3.12 -3.17
CA GLU A 307 -24.97 -3.97 -4.34
C GLU A 307 -23.83 -4.98 -4.55
N LEU A 308 -22.56 -4.57 -4.40
CA LEU A 308 -21.40 -5.47 -4.51
C LEU A 308 -21.42 -6.59 -3.45
N ARG A 309 -21.84 -6.31 -2.21
CA ARG A 309 -21.98 -7.34 -1.15
C ARG A 309 -23.07 -8.37 -1.47
N GLN A 310 -24.18 -7.92 -2.08
CA GLN A 310 -25.23 -8.82 -2.56
C GLN A 310 -24.72 -9.67 -3.74
N PHE A 311 -24.10 -9.03 -4.73
CA PHE A 311 -23.53 -9.68 -5.90
C PHE A 311 -22.42 -10.68 -5.53
N GLU A 312 -21.57 -10.39 -4.53
CA GLU A 312 -20.56 -11.34 -4.02
C GLU A 312 -21.21 -12.65 -3.53
N THR A 313 -22.35 -12.53 -2.85
CA THR A 313 -23.08 -13.70 -2.33
C THR A 313 -23.65 -14.55 -3.46
N GLU A 314 -24.14 -13.93 -4.54
CA GLU A 314 -24.63 -14.64 -5.72
C GLU A 314 -23.49 -15.26 -6.54
N TYR A 315 -22.41 -14.50 -6.73
CA TYR A 315 -21.21 -14.93 -7.43
C TYR A 315 -20.59 -16.17 -6.77
N ARG A 316 -20.38 -16.16 -5.45
CA ARG A 316 -19.86 -17.30 -4.69
C ARG A 316 -20.76 -18.54 -4.80
N LYS A 317 -22.09 -18.37 -4.80
CA LYS A 317 -23.06 -19.48 -5.01
C LYS A 317 -22.95 -20.05 -6.43
N ALA A 318 -22.81 -19.19 -7.44
CA ALA A 318 -22.64 -19.62 -8.83
C ALA A 318 -21.30 -20.35 -9.04
N LEU A 319 -20.22 -19.84 -8.46
CA LEU A 319 -18.89 -20.46 -8.50
C LEU A 319 -18.88 -21.85 -7.84
N ALA A 320 -19.51 -22.00 -6.67
CA ALA A 320 -19.63 -23.30 -5.99
C ALA A 320 -20.37 -24.33 -6.86
N ARG A 321 -21.49 -23.95 -7.49
CA ARG A 321 -22.22 -24.81 -8.43
C ARG A 321 -21.40 -25.16 -9.68
N PHE A 322 -20.65 -24.21 -10.21
CA PHE A 322 -19.76 -24.45 -11.35
C PHE A 322 -18.66 -25.45 -11.00
N GLN A 323 -18.05 -25.33 -9.82
CA GLN A 323 -17.07 -26.28 -9.30
C GLN A 323 -17.68 -27.68 -9.09
N GLU A 324 -18.87 -27.77 -8.49
CA GLU A 324 -19.62 -29.02 -8.32
C GLU A 324 -19.86 -29.74 -9.67
N VAL A 325 -20.41 -29.03 -10.66
CA VAL A 325 -20.69 -29.58 -12.00
C VAL A 325 -19.41 -29.99 -12.72
N THR A 326 -18.33 -29.19 -12.60
CA THR A 326 -17.04 -29.49 -13.22
C THR A 326 -16.40 -30.73 -12.60
N ASN A 327 -16.41 -30.85 -11.27
CA ASN A 327 -15.91 -32.02 -10.56
C ASN A 327 -16.69 -33.28 -10.94
N ARG A 328 -18.03 -33.18 -11.01
CA ARG A 328 -18.88 -34.29 -11.47
C ARG A 328 -18.53 -34.69 -12.90
N TYR A 329 -18.43 -33.74 -13.83
CA TYR A 329 -18.03 -34.03 -15.22
C TYR A 329 -16.69 -34.78 -15.28
N THR A 330 -15.70 -34.39 -14.47
CA THR A 330 -14.40 -35.06 -14.40
C THR A 330 -14.53 -36.50 -13.87
N GLN A 331 -15.35 -36.75 -12.85
CA GLN A 331 -15.60 -38.10 -12.30
C GLN A 331 -16.34 -39.00 -13.29
N GLU A 332 -17.41 -38.49 -13.92
CA GLU A 332 -18.19 -39.22 -14.94
C GLU A 332 -17.30 -39.59 -16.13
N LYS A 333 -16.45 -38.65 -16.59
CA LYS A 333 -15.46 -38.92 -17.65
C LYS A 333 -14.48 -40.01 -17.26
N GLN A 334 -13.86 -39.94 -16.08
CA GLN A 334 -12.93 -40.97 -15.59
C GLN A 334 -13.60 -42.35 -15.50
N THR A 335 -14.87 -42.38 -15.07
CA THR A 335 -15.66 -43.60 -14.99
C THR A 335 -15.89 -44.22 -16.37
N VAL A 336 -16.25 -43.41 -17.37
CA VAL A 336 -16.40 -43.86 -18.76
C VAL A 336 -15.07 -44.35 -19.34
N ASP A 337 -13.98 -43.62 -19.15
CA ASP A 337 -12.64 -43.99 -19.65
C ASP A 337 -12.18 -45.35 -19.07
N GLU A 338 -12.42 -45.60 -17.78
CA GLU A 338 -12.08 -46.88 -17.12
C GLU A 338 -13.01 -48.03 -17.56
N LEU A 339 -14.32 -47.79 -17.73
CA LEU A 339 -15.26 -48.80 -18.27
C LEU A 339 -14.89 -49.22 -19.70
N LEU A 340 -14.50 -48.27 -20.56
CA LEU A 340 -14.02 -48.56 -21.92
C LEU A 340 -12.74 -49.41 -21.89
N LYS A 341 -11.78 -49.05 -21.04
CA LYS A 341 -10.54 -49.82 -20.84
C LYS A 341 -10.79 -51.24 -20.33
N GLN A 342 -11.73 -51.43 -19.40
CA GLN A 342 -12.13 -52.76 -18.90
C GLN A 342 -12.79 -53.59 -20.00
N ARG A 343 -13.72 -53.01 -20.77
CA ARG A 343 -14.31 -53.64 -21.96
C ARG A 343 -13.24 -54.09 -22.95
N ASP A 344 -12.31 -53.21 -23.31
CA ASP A 344 -11.30 -53.50 -24.32
C ASP A 344 -10.31 -54.58 -23.83
N THR A 345 -9.99 -54.56 -22.53
CA THR A 345 -9.24 -55.64 -21.87
C THR A 345 -9.97 -56.98 -22.02
N ILE A 346 -11.27 -57.05 -21.70
CA ILE A 346 -12.09 -58.26 -21.84
C ILE A 346 -12.16 -58.71 -23.31
N HIS A 347 -12.41 -57.80 -24.25
CA HIS A 347 -12.45 -58.09 -25.69
C HIS A 347 -11.13 -58.68 -26.19
N SER A 348 -9.99 -58.21 -25.69
CA SER A 348 -8.69 -58.76 -26.06
C SER A 348 -8.56 -60.25 -25.70
N THR A 349 -9.15 -60.69 -24.58
CA THR A 349 -9.08 -62.11 -24.14
C THR A 349 -9.76 -63.08 -25.10
N PHE A 350 -10.80 -62.64 -25.82
CA PHE A 350 -11.46 -63.43 -26.87
C PHE A 350 -10.70 -63.42 -28.20
N SER A 351 -9.78 -62.46 -28.38
CA SER A 351 -9.04 -62.23 -29.63
C SER A 351 -7.61 -62.82 -29.61
N VAL A 352 -7.08 -63.17 -28.43
CA VAL A 352 -5.80 -63.89 -28.31
C VAL A 352 -5.97 -65.36 -28.64
N VAL A 353 -5.72 -65.71 -29.91
CA VAL A 353 -5.45 -67.10 -30.30
C VAL A 353 -4.14 -67.55 -29.63
N LYS A 354 -4.21 -68.57 -28.77
CA LYS A 354 -3.00 -69.23 -28.24
C LYS A 354 -2.33 -70.05 -29.33
N THR A 355 -1.32 -69.50 -29.99
CA THR A 355 -0.36 -70.31 -30.75
C THR A 355 0.62 -70.99 -29.80
N PRO A 356 0.83 -72.32 -29.90
CA PRO A 356 1.88 -73.01 -29.15
C PRO A 356 3.25 -72.71 -29.74
N SER A 357 4.30 -72.90 -28.92
CA SER A 357 5.69 -72.63 -29.26
C SER A 357 6.17 -73.34 -30.53
N GLY A 358 6.87 -72.63 -31.41
CA GLY A 358 7.50 -73.19 -32.61
C GLY A 358 8.50 -72.23 -33.25
N ASN A 359 9.75 -72.65 -33.39
CA ASN A 359 10.85 -71.87 -33.95
C ASN A 359 10.77 -71.69 -35.48
N ASN A 360 11.57 -70.73 -35.96
CA ASN A 360 12.30 -70.67 -37.24
C ASN A 360 11.64 -70.06 -38.51
N LEU A 361 12.34 -69.00 -39.01
CA LEU A 361 12.70 -68.69 -40.42
C LEU A 361 11.53 -68.42 -41.41
N SER A 362 11.54 -67.48 -42.35
CA SER A 362 12.35 -66.28 -42.69
C SER A 362 11.43 -65.39 -43.59
N ASN A 363 11.76 -64.26 -44.24
CA ASN A 363 12.97 -63.46 -44.51
C ASN A 363 12.48 -62.00 -44.81
N GLY A 364 13.28 -60.95 -45.03
CA GLY A 364 14.74 -60.78 -45.02
C GLY A 364 15.14 -59.30 -45.13
N SER A 365 16.45 -59.03 -45.04
CA SER A 365 17.22 -57.82 -45.45
C SER A 365 16.52 -56.43 -45.36
N SER A 366 16.84 -55.53 -44.43
CA SER A 366 18.14 -54.91 -44.11
C SER A 366 18.80 -54.09 -45.24
N SER A 367 18.79 -52.76 -45.12
CA SER A 367 20.01 -51.94 -45.19
C SER A 367 19.75 -50.55 -44.59
N LYS A 368 20.84 -49.88 -44.19
CA LYS A 368 20.87 -48.61 -43.44
C LYS A 368 21.83 -47.68 -44.15
N ALA A 369 21.41 -46.45 -44.48
CA ALA A 369 22.29 -45.41 -45.01
C ALA A 369 21.82 -44.03 -44.54
N GLN A 370 22.77 -43.15 -44.24
CA GLN A 370 22.57 -41.82 -43.66
C GLN A 370 23.70 -40.90 -44.16
N GLY A 371 23.38 -39.63 -44.44
CA GLY A 371 24.31 -38.60 -44.96
C GLY A 371 24.19 -38.35 -46.47
N ASP A 372 24.48 -37.16 -47.00
CA ASP A 372 24.66 -35.85 -46.35
C ASP A 372 24.50 -34.67 -47.36
N GLU A 373 24.43 -33.44 -46.88
CA GLU A 373 24.58 -32.11 -47.53
C GLU A 373 24.39 -31.92 -49.07
N SER A 374 23.48 -31.01 -49.48
CA SER A 374 23.85 -29.68 -50.03
C SER A 374 22.73 -28.88 -50.76
N LYS A 375 22.69 -27.58 -50.44
CA LYS A 375 22.19 -26.38 -51.17
C LYS A 375 21.35 -26.49 -52.47
N GLY A 376 20.32 -25.64 -52.53
CA GLY A 376 19.74 -25.08 -53.77
C GLY A 376 18.70 -24.00 -53.47
N ASP A 377 18.93 -22.77 -53.95
CA ASP A 377 18.02 -21.61 -53.80
C ASP A 377 16.75 -21.75 -54.67
N GLY A 378 15.65 -21.06 -54.32
CA GLY A 378 14.42 -21.04 -55.13
C GLY A 378 13.31 -20.16 -54.54
N ASP A 379 13.11 -18.99 -55.16
CA ASP A 379 12.20 -17.92 -54.71
C ASP A 379 10.82 -17.96 -55.42
N SER A 380 9.89 -17.07 -55.01
CA SER A 380 8.64 -16.65 -55.68
C SER A 380 7.37 -17.53 -55.62
N ALA A 381 6.43 -17.08 -54.78
CA ALA A 381 5.17 -16.38 -55.13
C ALA A 381 4.20 -16.87 -56.25
N GLY A 382 2.90 -16.70 -55.97
CA GLY A 382 1.72 -16.91 -56.86
C GLY A 382 0.73 -17.91 -56.24
N GLU A 383 -0.44 -17.53 -55.70
CA GLU A 383 -1.67 -17.04 -56.40
C GLU A 383 -2.12 -17.99 -57.52
N GLU A 384 -3.35 -18.50 -57.62
CA GLU A 384 -4.63 -18.23 -56.93
C GLU A 384 -5.58 -19.46 -57.09
N GLY A 385 -6.82 -19.44 -56.55
CA GLY A 385 -7.92 -20.19 -57.19
C GLY A 385 -8.51 -21.45 -56.50
N GLY A 386 -9.18 -21.23 -55.37
CA GLY A 386 -10.34 -21.95 -54.80
C GLY A 386 -10.79 -23.37 -55.23
N THR A 387 -11.14 -24.18 -54.23
CA THR A 387 -12.51 -24.76 -54.12
C THR A 387 -12.83 -25.18 -52.68
N GLU A 388 -14.11 -25.21 -52.35
CA GLU A 388 -14.62 -25.41 -50.98
C GLU A 388 -14.61 -26.90 -50.56
N ASN A 389 -14.21 -27.18 -49.32
CA ASN A 389 -15.15 -27.86 -48.41
C ASN A 389 -14.83 -27.60 -46.93
N ARG A 390 -15.87 -27.70 -46.09
CA ARG A 390 -15.83 -27.42 -44.66
C ARG A 390 -15.43 -28.68 -43.87
N ASP A 391 -14.40 -28.56 -43.02
CA ASP A 391 -14.55 -29.03 -41.64
C ASP A 391 -13.70 -28.20 -40.66
N LYS A 392 -14.37 -27.50 -39.75
CA LYS A 392 -13.77 -26.78 -38.62
C LYS A 392 -14.68 -26.94 -37.40
N SER A 393 -14.39 -27.93 -36.56
CA SER A 393 -14.80 -27.87 -35.15
C SER A 393 -13.79 -28.50 -34.19
N LYS A 394 -12.66 -27.80 -33.98
CA LYS A 394 -11.91 -27.85 -32.71
C LYS A 394 -11.98 -26.46 -32.05
N ARG A 395 -13.18 -26.07 -31.63
CA ARG A 395 -13.37 -24.85 -30.82
C ARG A 395 -12.85 -25.12 -29.40
N LYS A 396 -11.67 -24.57 -29.10
CA LYS A 396 -11.21 -24.36 -27.72
C LYS A 396 -12.27 -23.51 -26.99
N TRP A 397 -12.84 -24.03 -25.92
CA TRP A 397 -13.71 -23.24 -25.05
C TRP A 397 -12.84 -22.41 -24.08
N PHE A 398 -13.37 -21.28 -23.63
CA PHE A 398 -12.69 -20.21 -22.89
C PHE A 398 -11.66 -19.39 -23.68
N ASN A 399 -12.14 -18.27 -24.22
CA ASN A 399 -11.34 -17.06 -24.43
C ASN A 399 -12.21 -15.88 -23.96
N LEU A 400 -12.04 -15.43 -22.71
CA LEU A 400 -12.55 -14.13 -22.29
C LEU A 400 -11.68 -13.06 -22.92
N ASN A 401 -12.28 -12.12 -23.65
CA ASN A 401 -11.59 -10.91 -24.07
C ASN A 401 -12.49 -9.70 -23.76
N LEU A 402 -12.28 -9.13 -22.56
CA LEU A 402 -12.95 -7.92 -22.10
C LEU A 402 -12.25 -6.68 -22.69
N LYS A 403 -12.90 -6.05 -23.67
CA LYS A 403 -12.67 -4.64 -24.02
C LYS A 403 -14.01 -4.02 -24.43
N GLY A 404 -14.49 -3.08 -23.63
CA GLY A 404 -15.64 -2.25 -23.98
C GLY A 404 -15.22 -0.90 -24.55
N SER A 405 -16.10 -0.30 -25.34
CA SER A 405 -16.32 1.15 -25.42
C SER A 405 -17.61 1.45 -26.18
N ASP A 406 -18.23 2.58 -25.86
CA ASP A 406 -19.59 2.95 -26.28
C ASP A 406 -19.79 3.19 -27.78
N LYS A 407 -21.05 3.07 -28.22
CA LYS A 407 -21.64 4.16 -29.01
C LYS A 407 -23.17 4.23 -28.93
N LYS A 408 -23.63 5.47 -28.69
CA LYS A 408 -24.98 6.03 -28.80
C LYS A 408 -25.88 5.40 -29.88
N LEU A 409 -27.19 5.39 -29.61
CA LEU A 409 -28.31 5.87 -30.45
C LEU A 409 -29.61 5.64 -29.65
N GLY A 410 -30.54 6.59 -29.52
CA GLY A 410 -30.56 7.99 -29.97
C GLY A 410 -31.67 8.77 -29.26
#